data_AF-A0AA35D871-F1
#
_entry.id   AF-A0AA35D871-F1
#
_cell.length_a   1.000
_cell.length_b   1.000
_cell.length_c   1.000
_cell.angle_alpha   90.00
_cell.angle_beta   90.00
_cell.angle_gamma   90.00
#
_symmetry.space_group_name_H-M   'P 1'
#
loop_
_entity.id
_entity.type
_entity.pdbx_description
1 polymer ?
#
loop_
_entity_poly.entity_id
_entity_poly.type
_entity_poly.pdbx_seq_one_letter_code
_entity_poly.pdbx_strand_id
1 'polypeptide(L)' 'MQTAQRVAAAAEAAFAPDGITLFQANGAAGGQTVFHFHLHVLPRHTGDGVALAWPRKEPGAQALQTYAAQLQAALQATA' A
#
# COMPACT_ATOMS: atom_id res chain seq x y z
N MET A 1 -3.07 9.80 8.56
CA MET A 1 -2.07 8.74 8.88
C MET A 1 -1.56 8.74 10.33
N GLN A 2 -1.84 9.76 11.17
CA GLN A 2 -1.29 9.84 12.55
C GLN A 2 -1.55 8.57 13.40
N THR A 3 -2.78 8.03 13.37
CA THR A 3 -3.11 6.81 14.11
C THR A 3 -2.28 5.61 13.66
N ALA A 4 -2.09 5.44 12.34
CA ALA A 4 -1.29 4.35 11.78
C ALA A 4 0.17 4.42 12.25
N GLN A 5 0.75 5.63 12.28
CA GLN A 5 2.11 5.85 12.76
C GLN A 5 2.24 5.52 14.25
N ARG A 6 1.26 5.93 15.07
CA ARG A 6 1.24 5.60 16.51
C ARG A 6 1.18 4.09 16.76
N VAL A 7 0.35 3.38 15.98
CA VAL A 7 0.25 1.91 16.08
C VAL A 7 1.53 1.23 15.60
N ALA A 8 2.14 1.72 14.51
CA ALA A 8 3.40 1.18 13.99
C ALA A 8 4.53 1.31 15.02
N ALA A 9 4.71 2.50 15.61
CA ALA A 9 5.73 2.73 16.64
C ALA A 9 5.50 1.87 17.89
N ALA A 10 4.24 1.68 18.30
CA ALA A 10 3.91 0.78 19.41
C ALA A 10 4.27 -0.68 19.07
N ALA A 11 4.04 -1.11 17.83
CA ALA A 11 4.38 -2.46 17.38
C ALA A 11 5.91 -2.65 17.28
N GLU A 12 6.66 -1.65 16.84
CA GLU A 12 8.12 -1.65 16.84
C GLU A 12 8.67 -1.84 18.26
N ALA A 13 8.19 -1.03 19.21
CA ALA A 13 8.65 -1.11 20.59
C ALA A 13 8.29 -2.43 21.29
N ALA A 14 7.13 -3.01 20.97
CA ALA A 14 6.66 -4.23 21.61
C ALA A 14 7.31 -5.51 21.06
N PHE A 15 7.67 -5.52 19.76
CA PHE A 15 8.03 -6.76 19.07
C PHE A 15 9.40 -6.75 18.41
N ALA A 16 10.09 -5.60 18.37
CA ALA A 16 11.39 -5.43 17.71
C ALA A 16 11.46 -6.08 16.30
N PRO A 17 10.50 -5.80 15.40
CA PRO A 17 10.50 -6.34 14.06
C PRO A 17 11.64 -5.77 13.21
N ASP A 18 12.02 -6.48 12.13
CA ASP A 18 12.99 -6.00 11.14
C ASP A 18 12.40 -4.87 10.26
N GLY A 19 11.08 -4.72 10.25
CA GLY A 19 10.39 -3.63 9.57
C GLY A 19 8.88 -3.65 9.75
N ILE A 20 8.19 -2.64 9.21
CA ILE A 20 6.71 -2.53 9.22
C ILE A 20 6.19 -2.43 7.79
N THR A 21 5.13 -3.20 7.48
CA THR A 21 4.31 -3.00 6.28
C THR A 21 3.02 -2.26 6.65
N LEU A 22 2.74 -1.16 5.92
CA LEU A 22 1.41 -0.56 5.87
C LEU A 22 0.72 -0.97 4.57
N PHE A 23 -0.45 -1.61 4.65
CA PHE A 23 -1.17 -2.10 3.47
C PHE A 23 -2.67 -1.82 3.55
N GLN A 24 -3.24 -1.35 2.44
CA GLN A 24 -4.66 -1.11 2.29
C GLN A 24 -5.11 -1.57 0.91
N ALA A 25 -6.21 -2.32 0.86
CA ALA A 25 -6.79 -2.86 -0.37
C ALA A 25 -8.19 -2.30 -0.59
N ASN A 26 -8.51 -1.95 -1.85
CA ASN A 26 -9.84 -1.55 -2.27
C ASN A 26 -10.36 -2.52 -3.33
N GLY A 27 -11.56 -3.07 -3.09
CA GLY A 27 -12.21 -4.03 -3.98
C GLY A 27 -11.59 -5.42 -3.93
N ALA A 28 -12.38 -6.42 -4.32
CA ALA A 28 -11.98 -7.84 -4.26
C ALA A 28 -10.71 -8.12 -5.07
N ALA A 29 -10.59 -7.57 -6.28
CA ALA A 29 -9.39 -7.73 -7.12
C ALA A 29 -8.15 -7.03 -6.54
N GLY A 30 -8.33 -6.02 -5.69
CA GLY A 30 -7.26 -5.36 -4.95
C GLY A 30 -6.85 -6.12 -3.68
N GLY A 31 -7.53 -7.21 -3.33
CA GLY A 31 -7.27 -8.02 -2.13
C GLY A 31 -8.17 -7.69 -0.93
N GLN A 32 -9.20 -6.85 -1.09
CA GLN A 32 -10.12 -6.54 0.00
C GLN A 32 -11.12 -7.68 0.22
N THR A 33 -11.11 -8.26 1.42
CA THR A 33 -12.07 -9.32 1.81
C THR A 33 -13.19 -8.78 2.71
N VAL A 34 -12.90 -7.76 3.51
CA VAL A 34 -13.88 -7.04 4.35
C VAL A 34 -14.12 -5.65 3.78
N PHE A 35 -15.36 -5.37 3.37
CA PHE A 35 -15.78 -4.15 2.67
C PHE A 35 -16.04 -2.98 3.63
N HIS A 36 -15.11 -2.79 4.57
CA HIS A 36 -14.96 -1.62 5.40
C HIS A 36 -13.54 -1.11 5.22
N PHE A 37 -13.32 0.20 5.17
CA PHE A 37 -11.97 0.72 5.06
C PHE A 37 -11.15 0.30 6.29
N HIS A 38 -10.00 -0.34 6.06
CA HIS A 38 -9.06 -0.70 7.11
C HIS A 38 -7.64 -0.63 6.59
N LEU A 39 -6.71 -0.30 7.46
CA LEU A 39 -5.27 -0.27 7.17
C LEU A 39 -4.59 -1.34 8.00
N HIS A 40 -3.90 -2.27 7.33
CA HIS A 40 -3.02 -3.21 8.00
C HIS A 40 -1.77 -2.48 8.49
N VAL A 41 -1.42 -2.69 9.75
CA VAL A 41 -0.11 -2.34 10.32
C VAL A 41 0.53 -3.66 10.71
N LEU A 42 1.46 -4.13 9.89
CA LEU A 42 2.00 -5.49 9.98
C LEU A 42 3.51 -5.45 10.31
N PRO A 43 3.89 -5.78 11.54
CA PRO A 43 5.29 -6.05 11.90
C PRO A 43 5.86 -7.22 11.11
N ARG A 44 7.06 -7.05 10.56
CA ARG A 44 7.72 -8.01 9.68
C ARG A 44 9.00 -8.52 10.31
N HIS A 45 9.25 -9.80 10.15
CA HIS A 45 10.53 -10.42 10.47
C HIS A 45 11.09 -11.06 9.21
N THR A 46 12.41 -11.06 9.07
CA THR A 46 13.08 -11.70 7.95
C THR A 46 12.66 -13.17 7.86
N GLY A 47 12.08 -13.57 6.72
CA GLY A 47 11.63 -14.94 6.50
C GLY A 47 10.23 -15.28 7.03
N ASP A 48 9.39 -14.30 7.40
CA ASP A 48 8.04 -14.52 7.94
C ASP A 48 7.00 -15.10 6.94
N GLY A 49 7.41 -15.40 5.71
CA GLY A 49 6.56 -16.04 4.69
C GLY A 49 5.51 -15.12 4.07
N VAL A 50 5.40 -13.85 4.49
CA VAL A 50 4.44 -12.91 3.89
C VAL A 50 5.02 -12.34 2.60
N ALA A 51 4.48 -12.79 1.46
CA ALA A 51 4.83 -12.30 0.14
C ALA A 51 3.85 -11.22 -0.33
N LEU A 52 4.31 -9.97 -0.38
CA LEU A 52 3.60 -8.88 -1.06
C LEU A 52 4.20 -8.74 -2.46
N ALA A 53 3.72 -9.56 -3.39
CA ALA A 53 4.26 -9.62 -4.74
C ALA A 53 3.41 -8.80 -5.70
N TRP A 54 3.99 -7.71 -6.22
CA TRP A 54 3.50 -7.04 -7.42
C TRP A 54 4.54 -7.25 -8.53
N PRO A 55 4.19 -7.95 -9.62
CA PRO A 55 5.12 -8.15 -10.72
C PRO A 55 5.50 -6.78 -11.31
N ARG A 56 6.78 -6.40 -11.14
CA ARG A 56 7.33 -5.16 -11.65
C ARG A 56 7.21 -5.13 -13.18
N LYS A 57 6.64 -4.05 -13.71
CA LYS A 57 6.59 -3.75 -15.14
C LYS A 57 7.32 -2.44 -15.39
N GLU A 58 8.13 -2.39 -16.45
CA GLU A 58 8.91 -1.21 -16.85
C GLU A 58 8.41 -0.68 -18.20
N PRO A 59 7.24 0.00 -18.25
CA PRO A 59 6.77 0.62 -19.49
C PRO A 59 7.71 1.78 -19.90
N GLY A 60 7.83 2.01 -21.21
CA GLY A 60 8.63 3.11 -21.73
C GLY A 60 8.08 4.49 -21.35
N ALA A 61 8.95 5.50 -21.39
CA ALA A 61 8.62 6.87 -20.98
C ALA A 61 7.28 7.35 -21.58
N GLN A 62 7.10 7.21 -22.90
CA GLN A 62 5.90 7.70 -23.60
C GLN A 62 4.59 7.16 -22.99
N ALA A 63 4.55 5.87 -22.64
CA ALA A 63 3.38 5.28 -22.00
C ALA A 63 3.14 5.86 -20.60
N LEU A 64 4.20 6.08 -19.82
CA LEU A 64 4.11 6.73 -18.51
C LEU A 64 3.60 8.18 -18.61
N GLN A 65 4.04 8.93 -19.63
CA GLN A 65 3.50 10.27 -19.87
C GLN A 65 2.00 10.24 -20.22
N THR A 66 1.57 9.28 -21.04
CA THR A 66 0.14 9.08 -21.34
C THR A 66 -0.67 8.79 -20.08
N TYR A 67 -0.20 7.88 -19.22
CA TYR A 67 -0.89 7.55 -17.97
C TYR A 67 -0.96 8.76 -17.03
N ALA A 68 0.12 9.53 -16.92
CA ALA A 68 0.15 10.74 -16.09
C ALA A 68 -0.89 11.77 -16.55
N ALA A 69 -0.98 12.02 -17.86
CA ALA A 69 -1.97 12.94 -18.42
C ALA A 69 -3.42 12.47 -18.15
N GLN A 70 -3.69 11.17 -18.29
CA GLN A 70 -5.00 10.60 -17.98
C GLN A 70 -5.38 10.78 -16.50
N LEU A 71 -4.44 10.53 -15.59
CA LEU A 71 -4.67 10.70 -14.15
C LEU A 71 -4.89 12.17 -13.79
N GLN A 72 -4.14 13.10 -14.37
CA GLN A 72 -4.31 14.53 -14.14
C GLN A 72 -5.69 15.01 -14.58
N ALA A 73 -6.14 14.61 -15.79
CA ALA A 73 -7.47 14.97 -16.28
C ALA A 73 -8.58 14.42 -15.36
N ALA A 74 -8.45 13.17 -14.90
CA ALA A 74 -9.42 12.56 -14.00
C ALA A 74 -9.50 13.27 -12.63
N LEU A 75 -8.35 13.67 -12.07
CA LEU A 75 -8.30 14.39 -10.79
C LEU A 75 -8.89 15.81 -10.88
N GLN A 76 -8.75 16.47 -12.02
CA GLN A 76 -9.34 17.80 -12.23
C GLN A 76 -10.85 17.74 -12.41
N ALA A 77 -11.37 16.64 -12.97
CA ALA A 77 -12.81 16.44 -13.16
C ALA A 77 -13.57 16.12 -11.87
N THR A 78 -12.87 15.72 -10.80
CA THR A 78 -13.46 15.39 -9.49
C THR A 78 -13.31 16.49 -8.44
N ALA A 79 -12.71 17.63 -8.80
CA ALA A 79 -12.61 18.84 -7.99
C ALA A 79 -13.74 19.82 -8.30
#